data_AF-V5HKJ3-F1
#
_entry.id   AF-V5HKJ3-F1
#
_cell.length_a   1.000
_cell.length_b   1.000
_cell.length_c   1.000
_cell.angle_alpha   90.00
_cell.angle_beta   90.00
_cell.angle_gamma   90.00
#
_symmetry.space_group_name_H-M   'P 1'
#
loop_
_entity.id
_entity.type
_entity.pdbx_description
1 polymer ?
#
loop_
_entity_poly.entity_id
_entity_poly.type
_entity_poly.pdbx_seq_one_letter_code
_entity_poly.pdbx_strand_id
1 'polypeptide(L)'
;FVAFLFIPVVAGNVFMEDSIRNIPEITERQSVWTRDYTIFDPCNTNKAGNRSVSCSQLRRQGHNVTGVYEIYILGKPVNVTCDMTTADGGGWTVIQRRSENEHDTSFFDKELKDYKSGFGTAEGSFWIGLDNLHDTYEFSERYHKLSEST
;
A
#
# COMPACT_ATOMS: atom_id res chain seq x y z
N PHE A 1 -6.67 -19.56 62.85
CA PHE A 1 -5.60 -18.55 62.78
C PHE A 1 -5.25 -18.33 61.32
N VAL A 2 -5.61 -17.17 60.78
CA VAL A 2 -5.18 -16.71 59.46
C VAL A 2 -3.84 -16.02 59.65
N ALA A 3 -2.84 -16.37 58.84
CA ALA A 3 -1.66 -15.54 58.65
C ALA A 3 -1.10 -15.83 57.24
N PHE A 4 -1.42 -14.93 56.32
CA PHE A 4 -0.73 -14.81 55.05
C PHE A 4 0.64 -14.17 55.31
N LEU A 5 1.71 -14.82 54.87
CA LEU A 5 3.02 -14.18 54.73
C LEU A 5 3.35 -14.07 53.24
N PHE A 6 3.40 -12.83 52.80
CA PHE A 6 3.72 -12.38 51.45
C PHE A 6 5.14 -12.80 51.06
N ILE A 7 5.26 -13.50 49.94
CA ILE A 7 6.54 -13.64 49.22
C ILE A 7 6.51 -12.61 48.09
N PRO A 8 7.28 -11.51 48.14
CA PRO A 8 7.53 -10.70 46.97
C PRO A 8 8.73 -11.32 46.25
N VAL A 9 8.48 -12.14 45.23
CA VAL A 9 9.51 -12.39 44.22
C VAL A 9 9.05 -11.71 42.94
N VAL A 10 9.68 -10.56 42.74
CA VAL A 10 9.73 -9.70 41.57
C VAL A 10 9.57 -10.51 40.27
N ALA A 11 8.40 -10.41 39.64
CA ALA A 11 8.31 -10.61 38.20
C ALA A 11 9.02 -9.40 37.58
N GLY A 12 10.21 -9.65 37.03
CA GLY A 12 10.98 -8.66 36.32
C GLY A 12 10.19 -8.16 35.12
N ASN A 13 9.57 -6.99 35.29
CA ASN A 13 9.39 -6.01 34.25
C ASN A 13 10.78 -5.66 33.67
N VAL A 14 11.30 -6.47 32.75
CA VAL A 14 12.31 -5.98 31.79
C VAL A 14 11.54 -5.31 30.65
N PHE A 15 10.88 -4.22 31.01
CA PHE A 15 10.52 -3.17 30.07
C PHE A 15 11.81 -2.37 29.87
N MET A 16 12.49 -2.62 28.76
CA MET A 16 13.55 -1.74 28.28
C MET A 16 12.87 -0.67 27.40
N GLU A 17 12.66 0.49 27.99
CA GLU A 17 12.25 1.71 27.30
C GLU A 17 13.47 2.36 26.60
N ASP A 18 13.21 2.94 25.43
CA ASP A 18 14.04 3.82 24.58
C ASP A 18 15.11 3.13 23.70
N SER A 19 15.01 3.06 22.37
CA SER A 19 14.60 4.13 21.45
C SER A 19 14.17 3.60 20.07
N ILE A 20 12.86 3.48 19.84
CA ILE A 20 12.21 4.05 18.64
C ILE A 20 10.88 4.62 19.13
N ARG A 21 10.91 5.86 19.62
CA ARG A 21 9.68 6.58 19.95
C ARG A 21 8.88 6.81 18.67
N ASN A 22 7.60 6.41 18.72
CA ASN A 22 6.55 6.68 17.74
C ASN A 22 6.60 5.86 16.43
N ILE A 23 6.21 4.59 16.48
CA ILE A 23 5.46 4.01 15.35
C ILE A 23 3.98 4.17 15.73
N PRO A 24 3.25 5.15 15.17
CA PRO A 24 1.81 5.15 15.37
C PRO A 24 1.25 3.86 14.74
N GLU A 25 0.34 3.21 15.46
CA GLU A 25 -0.66 2.33 14.87
C GLU A 25 -1.21 3.02 13.61
N ILE A 26 -1.41 2.28 12.51
CA ILE A 26 -1.95 2.83 11.25
C ILE A 26 -3.45 3.12 11.46
N THR A 27 -3.76 3.95 12.43
CA THR A 27 -5.01 4.69 12.49
C THR A 27 -4.76 5.90 11.62
N GLU A 28 -5.44 5.93 10.47
CA GLU A 28 -5.50 7.06 9.54
C GLU A 28 -5.26 8.38 10.28
N ARG A 29 -4.11 9.01 10.03
CA ARG A 29 -3.94 10.40 10.43
C ARG A 29 -5.01 11.19 9.69
N GLN A 30 -6.10 11.55 10.38
CA GLN A 30 -7.02 12.59 9.94
C GLN A 30 -6.26 13.92 9.88
N SER A 31 -5.53 14.09 8.80
CA SER A 31 -4.91 15.34 8.42
C SER A 31 -5.97 16.11 7.66
N VAL A 32 -6.57 17.09 8.33
CA VAL A 32 -7.63 17.96 7.82
C VAL A 32 -7.18 18.82 6.61
N TRP A 33 -5.91 18.69 6.19
CA TRP A 33 -5.37 19.26 4.95
C TRP A 33 -4.27 18.35 4.34
N THR A 34 -4.57 17.09 4.05
CA THR A 34 -3.76 16.38 3.03
C THR A 34 -4.27 16.84 1.68
N ARG A 35 -3.39 17.52 0.92
CA ARG A 35 -3.59 17.57 -0.52
C ARG A 35 -3.73 16.12 -0.98
N ASP A 36 -4.88 15.81 -1.55
CA ASP A 36 -5.43 14.47 -1.68
C ASP A 36 -4.78 13.73 -2.88
N TYR A 37 -3.50 13.96 -3.15
CA TYR A 37 -2.74 13.26 -4.18
C TYR A 37 -2.28 11.91 -3.65
N THR A 38 -2.54 10.84 -4.41
CA THR A 38 -1.96 9.54 -4.12
C THR A 38 -0.85 9.27 -5.13
N ILE A 39 0.11 8.42 -4.78
CA ILE A 39 1.23 8.07 -5.66
C ILE A 39 0.73 7.62 -7.04
N PHE A 40 -0.38 6.86 -7.10
CA PHE A 40 -1.00 6.37 -8.33
C PHE A 40 -2.02 7.33 -8.96
N ASP A 41 -2.49 8.35 -8.24
CA ASP A 41 -3.46 9.32 -8.73
C ASP A 41 -3.09 10.73 -8.25
N PRO A 42 -2.12 11.38 -8.92
CA PRO A 42 -1.65 12.71 -8.54
C PRO A 42 -2.63 13.82 -8.90
N CYS A 43 -3.58 13.57 -9.79
CA CYS A 43 -4.56 14.57 -10.21
C CYS A 43 -5.76 14.64 -9.27
N ASN A 44 -6.02 13.57 -8.49
CA ASN A 44 -7.16 13.34 -7.61
C ASN A 44 -8.40 14.18 -7.95
N THR A 45 -8.88 13.97 -9.17
CA THR A 45 -10.13 14.59 -9.59
C THR A 45 -11.25 13.64 -9.17
N ASN A 46 -12.32 14.15 -8.53
CA ASN A 46 -13.56 13.40 -8.31
C ASN A 46 -14.31 13.04 -9.62
N LYS A 47 -13.61 13.04 -10.76
CA LYS A 47 -14.10 12.76 -12.09
C LYS A 47 -13.35 11.57 -12.66
N ALA A 48 -14.06 10.74 -13.41
CA ALA A 48 -13.44 9.71 -14.22
C ALA A 48 -12.57 10.39 -15.30
N GLY A 49 -11.26 10.18 -15.24
CA GLY A 49 -10.38 10.52 -16.35
C GLY A 49 -10.43 9.44 -17.43
N ASN A 50 -9.82 9.73 -18.59
CA ASN A 50 -9.74 8.81 -19.73
C ASN A 50 -8.54 7.85 -19.67
N ARG A 51 -7.82 7.80 -18.55
CA ARG A 51 -6.62 6.97 -18.36
C ARG A 51 -6.86 5.94 -17.27
N SER A 52 -6.37 4.73 -17.43
CA SER A 52 -6.39 3.65 -16.42
C SER A 52 -5.03 3.57 -15.73
N VAL A 53 -4.64 4.62 -15.00
CA VAL A 53 -3.33 4.69 -14.31
C VAL A 53 -3.35 4.11 -12.89
N SER A 54 -4.54 3.96 -12.31
CA SER A 54 -4.74 3.48 -10.93
C SER A 54 -6.09 2.79 -10.77
N CYS A 55 -6.21 1.96 -9.73
CA CYS A 55 -7.48 1.35 -9.35
C CYS A 55 -8.51 2.39 -8.90
N SER A 56 -8.10 3.51 -8.32
CA SER A 56 -9.01 4.59 -7.92
C SER A 56 -9.70 5.19 -9.15
N GLN A 57 -8.95 5.35 -10.24
CA GLN A 57 -9.47 5.88 -11.49
C GLN A 57 -10.37 4.89 -12.22
N LEU A 58 -9.98 3.61 -12.26
CA LEU A 58 -10.84 2.53 -12.77
C LEU A 58 -12.17 2.50 -12.01
N ARG A 59 -12.13 2.66 -10.68
CA ARG A 59 -13.36 2.69 -9.90
C ARG A 59 -14.25 3.88 -10.24
N ARG A 60 -13.68 5.08 -10.44
CA ARG A 60 -14.44 6.25 -10.91
C ARG A 60 -15.06 6.02 -12.30
N GLN A 61 -14.46 5.18 -13.14
CA GLN A 61 -15.03 4.76 -14.43
C GLN A 61 -16.16 3.72 -14.30
N GLY A 62 -16.46 3.25 -13.07
CA GLY A 62 -17.55 2.32 -12.79
C GLY A 62 -17.11 0.88 -12.50
N HIS A 63 -15.79 0.61 -12.45
CA HIS A 63 -15.28 -0.70 -12.08
C HIS A 63 -15.38 -0.92 -10.55
N ASN A 64 -16.43 -1.61 -10.11
CA ASN A 64 -16.76 -1.77 -8.69
C ASN A 64 -16.49 -3.18 -8.13
N VAL A 65 -15.81 -4.04 -8.88
CA VAL A 65 -15.54 -5.42 -8.49
C VAL A 65 -14.08 -5.58 -8.13
N THR A 66 -13.77 -6.13 -6.96
CA THR A 66 -12.38 -6.46 -6.58
C THR A 66 -11.85 -7.59 -7.46
N GLY A 67 -10.64 -7.42 -8.01
CA GLY A 67 -10.08 -8.37 -8.94
C GLY A 67 -8.79 -7.87 -9.59
N VAL A 68 -8.32 -8.60 -10.60
CA VAL A 68 -7.15 -8.20 -11.37
C VAL A 68 -7.57 -7.25 -12.48
N TYR A 69 -6.85 -6.13 -12.59
CA TYR A 69 -7.03 -5.14 -13.63
C TYR A 69 -5.68 -4.80 -14.26
N GLU A 70 -5.73 -4.39 -15.52
CA GLU A 70 -4.58 -3.82 -16.21
C GLU A 70 -4.58 -2.30 -16.02
N ILE A 71 -3.49 -1.78 -15.44
CA ILE A 71 -3.23 -0.34 -15.35
C ILE A 71 -2.04 0.03 -16.23
N TYR A 72 -1.92 1.30 -16.58
CA TYR A 72 -0.88 1.81 -17.47
C TYR A 72 0.03 2.79 -16.73
N ILE A 73 1.25 2.38 -16.44
CA ILE A 73 2.28 3.21 -15.82
C ILE A 73 3.19 3.74 -16.93
N LEU A 74 3.17 5.05 -17.19
CA LEU A 74 3.89 5.69 -18.30
C LEU A 74 3.67 4.99 -19.67
N GLY A 75 2.45 4.47 -19.90
CA GLY A 75 2.09 3.75 -21.13
C GLY A 75 2.48 2.27 -21.16
N LYS A 76 3.11 1.75 -20.11
CA LYS A 76 3.41 0.32 -19.96
C LYS A 76 2.26 -0.37 -19.22
N PRO A 77 1.66 -1.45 -19.77
CA PRO A 77 0.62 -2.20 -19.08
C PRO A 77 1.20 -3.00 -17.91
N VAL A 78 0.53 -2.97 -16.76
CA VAL A 78 0.89 -3.70 -15.54
C VAL A 78 -0.39 -4.28 -14.94
N ASN A 79 -0.39 -5.58 -14.67
CA ASN A 79 -1.51 -6.25 -14.00
C ASN A 79 -1.39 -6.08 -12.49
N VAL A 80 -2.44 -5.58 -11.86
CA VAL A 80 -2.51 -5.34 -10.41
C VAL A 80 -3.82 -5.87 -9.84
N THR A 81 -3.80 -6.28 -8.57
CA THR A 81 -5.06 -6.47 -7.84
C THR A 81 -5.62 -5.10 -7.47
N CYS A 82 -6.85 -4.82 -7.87
CA CYS A 82 -7.60 -3.67 -7.36
C CYS A 82 -8.59 -4.14 -6.29
N ASP A 83 -8.49 -3.57 -5.10
CA ASP A 83 -9.54 -3.73 -4.08
C ASP A 83 -10.55 -2.59 -4.23
N MET A 84 -11.69 -2.90 -4.84
CA MET A 84 -12.77 -1.96 -5.14
C MET A 84 -13.82 -1.90 -4.03
N THR A 85 -13.88 -2.92 -3.17
CA THR A 85 -15.01 -3.19 -2.28
C THR A 85 -14.74 -2.90 -0.81
N THR A 86 -13.51 -2.58 -0.41
CA THR A 86 -13.18 -2.22 0.98
C THR A 86 -14.12 -1.13 1.50
N ALA A 87 -14.64 -1.32 2.72
CA ALA A 87 -15.60 -0.42 3.35
C ALA A 87 -15.09 1.02 3.50
N ASP A 88 -13.77 1.22 3.59
CA ASP A 88 -13.09 2.52 3.66
C ASP A 88 -13.05 3.24 2.30
N GLY A 89 -14.02 2.94 1.45
CA GLY A 89 -14.17 3.60 0.19
C GLY A 89 -13.13 3.20 -0.83
N GLY A 90 -12.74 1.92 -0.92
CA GLY A 90 -12.10 1.17 -2.04
C GLY A 90 -11.30 1.88 -3.16
N GLY A 91 -11.04 1.18 -4.27
CA GLY A 91 -10.20 1.70 -5.37
C GLY A 91 -8.70 1.62 -5.07
N TRP A 92 -8.30 0.71 -4.18
CA TRP A 92 -6.92 0.54 -3.78
C TRP A 92 -6.12 -0.22 -4.84
N THR A 93 -4.93 0.28 -5.15
CA THR A 93 -3.96 -0.42 -6.00
C THR A 93 -3.03 -1.24 -5.11
N VAL A 94 -3.13 -2.56 -5.17
CA VAL A 94 -2.28 -3.45 -4.36
C VAL A 94 -0.89 -3.52 -5.00
N ILE A 95 0.14 -3.18 -4.23
CA ILE A 95 1.54 -3.19 -4.69
C ILE A 95 2.29 -4.48 -4.33
N GLN A 96 1.82 -5.16 -3.29
CA GLN A 96 2.35 -6.42 -2.81
C GLN A 96 1.20 -7.25 -2.23
N ARG A 97 1.20 -8.55 -2.52
CA ARG A 97 0.26 -9.50 -1.92
C ARG A 97 0.96 -10.82 -1.68
N ARG A 98 0.70 -11.43 -0.52
CA ARG A 98 0.93 -12.87 -0.30
C ARG A 98 -0.41 -13.56 -0.33
N SER A 99 -0.59 -14.51 -1.23
CA SER A 99 -1.84 -15.26 -1.32
C SER A 99 -1.91 -16.33 -0.24
N GLU A 100 -3.12 -16.63 0.23
CA GLU A 100 -3.34 -17.70 1.23
C GLU A 100 -3.02 -19.09 0.68
N ASN A 101 -3.11 -19.27 -0.65
CA ASN A 101 -2.75 -20.49 -1.35
C ASN A 101 -1.25 -20.57 -1.71
N GLU A 102 -0.43 -19.63 -1.23
CA GLU A 102 1.01 -19.65 -1.46
C GLU A 102 1.68 -20.67 -0.55
N HIS A 103 1.98 -21.84 -1.10
CA HIS A 103 2.63 -22.91 -0.37
C HIS A 103 4.16 -22.78 -0.36
N ASP A 104 4.76 -21.97 -1.25
CA ASP A 104 6.19 -21.69 -1.23
C ASP A 104 6.53 -20.66 -0.15
N THR A 105 7.15 -21.11 0.95
CA THR A 105 7.60 -20.23 2.02
C THR A 105 8.69 -19.25 1.57
N SER A 106 9.44 -19.61 0.51
CA SER A 106 10.54 -18.85 -0.10
C SER A 106 10.11 -18.01 -1.31
N PHE A 107 8.80 -17.85 -1.54
CA PHE A 107 8.29 -17.08 -2.68
C PHE A 107 8.87 -15.65 -2.76
N PHE A 108 9.10 -15.02 -1.61
CA PHE A 108 9.69 -13.67 -1.53
C PHE A 108 11.23 -13.66 -1.39
N ASP A 109 11.87 -14.82 -1.35
CA ASP A 109 13.33 -14.93 -1.40
C ASP A 109 13.77 -14.77 -2.85
N LYS A 110 13.96 -13.51 -3.25
CA LYS A 110 14.23 -13.09 -4.62
C LYS A 110 15.43 -12.16 -4.67
N GLU A 111 16.09 -12.11 -5.84
CA GLU A 111 17.23 -11.24 -6.04
C GLU A 111 16.79 -9.78 -6.19
N LEU A 112 17.73 -8.84 -6.02
CA LEU A 112 17.46 -7.41 -6.21
C LEU A 112 16.84 -7.11 -7.58
N LYS A 113 17.27 -7.81 -8.64
CA LYS A 113 16.75 -7.61 -10.00
C LYS A 113 15.25 -7.92 -10.10
N ASP A 114 14.77 -8.90 -9.35
CA ASP A 114 13.37 -9.31 -9.33
C ASP A 114 12.56 -8.29 -8.53
N TYR A 115 13.10 -7.78 -7.41
CA TYR A 115 12.47 -6.68 -6.68
C TYR A 115 12.41 -5.38 -7.49
N LYS A 116 13.39 -5.13 -8.37
CA LYS A 116 13.37 -3.98 -9.28
C LYS A 116 12.28 -4.11 -10.35
N SER A 117 12.24 -5.26 -11.03
CA SER A 117 11.32 -5.49 -12.15
C SER A 117 9.89 -5.92 -11.75
N GLY A 118 9.74 -6.53 -10.57
CA GLY A 118 8.50 -7.17 -10.13
C GLY A 118 8.52 -8.69 -10.35
N PHE A 119 7.69 -9.42 -9.61
CA PHE A 119 7.55 -10.87 -9.74
C PHE A 119 6.18 -11.35 -9.26
N GLY A 120 5.82 -12.58 -9.65
CA GLY A 120 4.55 -13.21 -9.28
C GLY A 120 3.40 -12.85 -10.20
N THR A 121 2.17 -13.09 -9.75
CA THR A 121 0.95 -12.81 -10.52
C THR A 121 -0.09 -12.11 -9.66
N ALA A 122 -0.82 -11.15 -10.24
CA ALA A 122 -1.83 -10.38 -9.52
C ALA A 122 -3.02 -11.22 -9.02
N GLU A 123 -3.20 -12.45 -9.52
CA GLU A 123 -4.20 -13.40 -9.01
C GLU A 123 -3.74 -14.09 -7.70
N GLY A 124 -2.43 -14.20 -7.48
CA GLY A 124 -1.82 -14.89 -6.34
C GLY A 124 -0.88 -13.98 -5.55
N SER A 125 0.29 -14.51 -5.21
CA SER A 125 1.35 -13.72 -4.60
C SER A 125 2.09 -12.91 -5.65
N PHE A 126 2.35 -11.64 -5.37
CA PHE A 126 3.13 -10.79 -6.28
C PHE A 126 3.75 -9.57 -5.60
N TRP A 127 4.71 -8.99 -6.33
CA TRP A 127 5.32 -7.70 -6.08
C TRP A 127 5.31 -6.91 -7.40
N ILE A 128 4.81 -5.67 -7.35
CA ILE A 128 4.63 -4.82 -8.55
C ILE A 128 5.96 -4.40 -9.20
N GLY A 129 7.06 -4.36 -8.45
CA GLY A 129 8.37 -3.89 -8.92
C GLY A 129 8.70 -2.46 -8.50
N LEU A 130 9.94 -2.22 -8.06
CA LEU A 130 10.41 -0.89 -7.67
C LEU A 130 10.48 0.08 -8.84
N ASP A 131 10.82 -0.39 -10.04
CA ASP A 131 10.90 0.49 -11.22
C ASP A 131 9.50 1.06 -11.55
N ASN A 132 8.45 0.25 -11.41
CA ASN A 132 7.06 0.70 -11.58
C ASN A 132 6.64 1.73 -10.50
N LEU A 133 7.03 1.49 -9.24
CA LEU A 133 6.78 2.44 -8.15
C LEU A 133 7.54 3.76 -8.36
N HIS A 134 8.79 3.68 -8.81
CA HIS A 134 9.62 4.84 -9.11
C HIS A 134 9.02 5.67 -10.24
N ASP A 135 8.65 5.03 -11.36
CA ASP A 135 7.99 5.67 -12.50
C ASP A 135 6.71 6.41 -12.06
N THR A 136 5.92 5.78 -11.17
CA THR A 136 4.67 6.36 -10.65
C THR A 136 4.94 7.55 -9.72
N TYR A 137 5.94 7.42 -8.83
CA TYR A 137 6.36 8.49 -7.93
C TYR A 137 6.89 9.70 -8.69
N GLU A 138 7.83 9.49 -9.63
CA GLU A 138 8.42 10.57 -10.43
C GLU A 138 7.33 11.31 -11.24
N PHE A 139 6.39 10.56 -11.81
CA PHE A 139 5.23 11.12 -12.48
C PHE A 139 4.41 11.99 -11.52
N SER A 140 4.07 11.49 -10.33
CA SER A 140 3.33 12.24 -9.31
C SER A 140 4.03 13.54 -8.91
N GLU A 141 5.32 13.49 -8.62
CA GLU A 141 6.13 14.66 -8.25
C GLU A 141 6.18 15.72 -9.35
N ARG A 142 6.28 15.29 -10.62
CA ARG A 142 6.24 16.21 -11.76
C ARG A 142 4.90 16.96 -11.83
N TYR A 143 3.79 16.27 -11.58
CA TYR A 143 2.47 16.89 -11.54
C TYR A 143 2.31 17.85 -10.37
N HIS A 144 2.83 17.50 -9.18
CA HIS A 144 2.82 18.38 -8.02
C HIS A 144 3.51 19.72 -8.31
N LYS A 145 4.72 19.69 -8.88
CA LYS A 145 5.46 20.90 -9.24
C LYS A 145 4.73 21.79 -10.25
N LEU A 146 4.05 21.20 -11.23
CA LEU A 146 3.26 21.95 -12.22
C LEU A 146 2.02 22.61 -11.60
N SER A 147 1.41 21.96 -10.59
CA SER A 147 0.25 22.51 -9.88
C SER A 147 0.58 23.72 -9.03
N GLU A 148 1.82 23.83 -8.54
CA GLU A 148 2.30 24.97 -7.74
C GLU A 148 2.79 26.15 -8.59
N SER A 149 3.10 25.93 -9.87
CA SER A 149 3.56 26.99 -10.77
C SER A 149 2.45 27.75 -11.49
N THR A 150 1.18 27.36 -11.27
CA THR A 150 -0.02 27.95 -11.89
C THR A 150 -0.80 28.74 -10.86
#